data_AF-A0A3P3TAD2-F1
#
_entry.id   AF-A0A3P3TAD2-F1
#
_cell.length_a   1.000
_cell.length_b   1.000
_cell.length_c   1.000
_cell.angle_alpha   90.00
_cell.angle_beta   90.00
_cell.angle_gamma   90.00
#
_symmetry.space_group_name_H-M   'P 1'
#
loop_
_entity.id
_entity.type
_entity.pdbx_description
1 polymer ?
#
loop_
_entity_poly.entity_id
_entity_poly.type
_entity_poly.pdbx_seq_one_letter_code
_entity_poly.pdbx_strand_id
1 'polypeptide(L)'
;MMNKVEFKLDNGDKCFVYIRFNDLYKQLVIDGIDFIPKGKRNKESYNFNDDYAFRKLDTFEDRYRFKLQKYLQHPHLTVDHLQDALDQTWNSLRPKIDVVLNPPAAIVEE
;
A
#
# COMPACT_ATOMS: atom_id res chain seq x y z
N MET A 1 8.25 6.36 -7.91
CA MET A 1 8.02 4.94 -8.23
C MET A 1 6.73 4.50 -7.54
N MET A 2 5.86 3.76 -8.23
CA MET A 2 4.58 3.29 -7.67
C MET A 2 4.64 1.78 -7.50
N ASN A 3 4.48 1.31 -6.26
CA ASN A 3 4.45 -0.10 -5.90
C ASN A 3 3.00 -0.56 -5.83
N LYS A 4 2.79 -1.83 -6.16
CA LYS A 4 1.47 -2.46 -6.14
C LYS A 4 1.54 -3.71 -5.29
N VAL A 5 0.70 -3.79 -4.27
CA VAL A 5 0.53 -4.98 -3.43
C VAL A 5 -0.80 -5.63 -3.77
N GLU A 6 -0.81 -6.93 -4.03
CA GLU A 6 -2.02 -7.74 -4.28
C GLU A 6 -2.22 -8.71 -3.12
N PHE A 7 -3.45 -8.76 -2.59
CA PHE A 7 -3.86 -9.79 -1.64
C PHE A 7 -5.33 -10.16 -1.87
N LYS A 8 -5.75 -11.29 -1.28
CA LYS A 8 -7.14 -11.74 -1.32
C LYS A 8 -7.81 -11.43 0.01
N LEU A 9 -9.03 -10.91 -0.06
CA LEU A 9 -9.90 -10.71 1.09
C LEU A 9 -10.62 -12.02 1.45
N ASP A 10 -11.18 -12.07 2.66
CA ASP A 10 -11.87 -13.26 3.20
C ASP A 10 -13.05 -13.72 2.33
N ASN A 11 -13.72 -12.79 1.65
CA ASN A 11 -14.81 -13.09 0.72
C ASN A 11 -14.33 -13.65 -0.64
N GLY A 12 -13.01 -13.67 -0.86
CA GLY A 12 -12.35 -14.14 -2.09
C GLY A 12 -12.16 -13.06 -3.15
N ASP A 13 -12.48 -11.79 -2.85
CA ASP A 13 -12.18 -10.67 -3.72
C ASP A 13 -10.68 -10.43 -3.77
N LYS A 14 -10.17 -9.99 -4.91
CA LYS A 14 -8.78 -9.54 -5.03
C LYS A 14 -8.72 -8.05 -4.76
N CYS A 15 -7.86 -7.66 -3.84
CA CYS A 15 -7.57 -6.27 -3.52
C CYS A 15 -6.20 -5.89 -4.08
N PHE A 16 -6.10 -4.69 -4.63
CA PHE A 16 -4.87 -4.11 -5.14
C PHE A 16 -4.65 -2.76 -4.48
N VAL A 17 -3.58 -2.64 -3.70
CA VAL A 17 -3.20 -1.39 -3.04
C VAL A 17 -2.02 -0.79 -3.77
N TYR A 18 -2.18 0.44 -4.23
CA TYR A 18 -1.16 1.21 -4.92
C TYR A 18 -0.50 2.16 -3.94
N ILE A 19 0.80 1.99 -3.73
CA ILE A 19 1.58 2.72 -2.74
C ILE A 19 2.68 3.48 -3.46
N ARG A 20 2.78 4.78 -3.20
CA ARG A 20 3.85 5.63 -3.71
C ARG A 20 4.70 6.12 -2.55
N PHE A 21 6.00 6.25 -2.80
CA PHE A 21 6.88 6.97 -1.88
C PHE A 21 6.79 8.47 -2.20
N ASN A 22 6.49 9.27 -1.18
CA ASN A 22 6.51 10.72 -1.26
C ASN A 22 7.90 11.22 -0.85
N ASP A 23 8.70 11.64 -1.82
CA ASP A 23 10.08 12.07 -1.60
C ASP A 23 10.21 13.34 -0.76
N LEU A 24 9.22 14.23 -0.80
CA LEU A 24 9.23 15.50 -0.07
C LEU A 24 9.08 15.27 1.44
N TYR A 25 8.13 14.40 1.81
CA TYR A 25 7.84 14.09 3.21
C TYR A 25 8.50 12.81 3.71
N LYS A 26 9.24 12.11 2.85
CA LYS A 26 9.90 10.82 3.12
C LYS A 26 8.95 9.78 3.72
N GLN A 27 7.74 9.67 3.15
CA GLN A 27 6.66 8.83 3.65
C GLN A 27 6.07 7.94 2.55
N LEU A 28 5.63 6.73 2.91
CA LEU A 28 4.79 5.92 2.03
C LEU A 28 3.34 6.41 2.10
N VAL A 29 2.72 6.56 0.94
CA VAL A 29 1.35 7.05 0.79
C VAL A 29 0.56 6.08 -0.06
N ILE A 30 -0.61 5.68 0.41
CA ILE A 30 -1.57 4.89 -0.37
C ILE A 30 -2.21 5.82 -1.40
N ASP A 31 -1.92 5.62 -2.68
CA ASP A 31 -2.43 6.47 -3.75
C ASP A 31 -3.81 6.02 -4.24
N GLY A 32 -4.06 4.71 -4.20
CA GLY A 32 -5.38 4.16 -4.47
C GLY A 32 -5.54 2.68 -4.14
N ILE A 33 -6.79 2.23 -4.17
CA ILE A 33 -7.19 0.84 -3.94
C ILE A 33 -8.22 0.44 -5.00
N ASP A 34 -7.94 -0.67 -5.69
CA ASP A 34 -8.84 -1.31 -6.66
C ASP A 34 -9.26 -2.68 -6.15
N PHE A 35 -10.47 -3.11 -6.49
CA PHE A 35 -11.01 -4.42 -6.13
C PHE A 35 -11.42 -5.19 -7.38
N ILE A 36 -11.24 -6.51 -7.40
CA ILE A 36 -11.87 -7.41 -8.37
C ILE A 36 -12.73 -8.39 -7.58
N PRO A 37 -14.06 -8.26 -7.64
CA PRO A 37 -14.94 -9.19 -6.95
C PRO A 37 -14.75 -10.63 -7.42
N LYS A 38 -14.94 -11.59 -6.52
CA LYS A 38 -14.81 -13.01 -6.82
C LYS A 38 -15.69 -13.39 -8.01
N GLY A 39 -15.09 -14.07 -8.99
CA GLY A 39 -15.79 -14.51 -10.20
C GLY A 39 -16.03 -13.41 -11.24
N LYS A 40 -15.59 -12.18 -10.99
CA LYS A 40 -15.54 -11.10 -11.99
C LYS A 40 -14.15 -11.03 -12.63
N ARG A 41 -14.10 -10.49 -13.84
CA ARG A 41 -12.84 -10.20 -14.57
C ARG A 41 -12.47 -8.73 -14.51
N ASN A 42 -13.46 -7.85 -14.33
CA ASN A 42 -13.27 -6.42 -14.34
C ASN A 42 -12.98 -5.92 -12.93
N LYS A 43 -12.12 -4.90 -12.88
CA LYS A 43 -11.84 -4.15 -11.67
C LYS A 43 -12.92 -3.12 -11.40
N GLU A 44 -13.25 -2.99 -10.13
CA GLU A 44 -14.00 -1.88 -9.59
C GLU A 44 -12.98 -0.89 -9.02
N SER A 45 -12.94 0.28 -9.66
CA SER A 45 -12.08 1.40 -9.27
C SER A 45 -12.96 2.51 -8.73
N TYR A 46 -12.53 3.12 -7.63
CA TYR A 46 -13.20 4.32 -7.13
C TYR A 46 -12.79 5.54 -7.96
N ASN A 47 -13.73 6.15 -8.67
CA ASN A 47 -13.52 7.44 -9.33
C ASN A 47 -13.99 8.57 -8.41
N PHE A 48 -13.05 9.14 -7.63
CA PHE A 48 -13.35 10.27 -6.74
C PHE A 48 -13.50 11.60 -7.47
N ASN A 49 -13.09 11.67 -8.74
CA ASN A 49 -13.15 12.93 -9.48
C ASN A 49 -14.58 13.39 -9.71
N ASP A 50 -15.59 12.52 -9.64
CA ASP A 50 -17.00 12.90 -9.77
C ASP A 50 -17.70 13.15 -8.43
N ASP A 51 -17.03 12.90 -7.31
CA ASP A 51 -17.58 13.13 -5.97
C ASP A 51 -17.44 14.62 -5.59
N TYR A 52 -18.58 15.30 -5.48
CA TYR A 52 -18.64 16.72 -5.12
C TYR A 52 -18.04 17.01 -3.74
N ALA A 53 -18.19 16.08 -2.78
CA ALA A 53 -17.59 16.24 -1.47
C ALA A 53 -16.06 16.17 -1.55
N PHE A 54 -15.52 15.30 -2.40
CA PHE A 54 -14.08 15.21 -2.65
C PHE A 54 -13.52 16.48 -3.33
N ARG A 55 -14.23 17.02 -4.33
CA ARG A 55 -13.82 18.23 -5.07
C ARG A 55 -13.69 19.47 -4.18
N LYS A 56 -14.50 19.57 -3.13
CA LYS A 56 -14.50 20.69 -2.17
C LYS A 56 -13.35 20.68 -1.17
N LEU A 57 -12.58 19.59 -1.09
CA LEU A 57 -11.48 19.50 -0.14
C LEU A 57 -10.30 20.31 -0.67
N ASP A 58 -9.84 21.27 0.11
CA ASP A 58 -8.75 22.17 -0.30
C ASP A 58 -7.37 21.58 -0.04
N THR A 59 -7.23 20.78 1.03
CA THR A 59 -5.94 20.24 1.43
C THR A 59 -5.72 18.83 0.86
N PHE A 60 -4.45 18.51 0.59
CA PHE A 60 -4.04 17.16 0.21
C PHE A 60 -4.39 16.14 1.30
N GLU A 61 -4.22 16.52 2.57
CA GLU A 61 -4.44 15.62 3.70
C GLU A 61 -5.93 15.27 3.86
N ASP A 62 -6.83 16.24 3.71
CA ASP A 62 -8.27 15.98 3.76
C ASP A 62 -8.72 15.07 2.61
N ARG A 63 -8.20 15.32 1.40
CA ARG A 63 -8.44 14.43 0.24
C ARG A 63 -7.94 13.01 0.50
N TYR A 64 -6.78 12.88 1.12
CA TYR A 64 -6.22 11.58 1.47
C TYR A 64 -7.09 10.85 2.51
N ARG A 65 -7.48 11.54 3.59
CA ARG A 65 -8.38 11.00 4.63
C ARG A 65 -9.73 10.58 4.04
N PHE A 66 -10.30 11.40 3.15
CA PHE A 66 -11.55 11.08 2.47
C PHE A 66 -11.45 9.81 1.63
N LYS A 67 -10.38 9.67 0.82
CA LYS A 67 -10.15 8.46 0.02
C LYS A 67 -10.03 7.22 0.90
N LEU A 68 -9.21 7.28 1.96
CA LEU A 68 -9.04 6.18 2.90
C LEU A 68 -10.36 5.77 3.55
N GLN A 69 -11.15 6.74 4.01
CA GLN A 69 -12.48 6.45 4.58
C GLN A 69 -13.38 5.73 3.58
N LYS A 70 -13.40 6.18 2.32
CA LYS A 70 -14.19 5.53 1.26
C LYS A 70 -13.72 4.11 0.97
N TYR A 71 -12.41 3.87 0.96
CA TYR A 71 -11.90 2.51 0.78
C TYR A 71 -12.26 1.58 1.94
N LEU A 72 -12.16 2.08 3.17
CA LEU A 72 -12.53 1.33 4.38
C LEU A 72 -14.04 1.09 4.53
N GLN A 73 -14.89 1.68 3.67
CA GLN A 73 -16.30 1.29 3.58
C GLN A 73 -16.47 -0.09 2.91
N HIS A 74 -15.43 -0.63 2.24
CA HIS A 74 -15.48 -1.98 1.72
C HIS A 74 -15.53 -2.98 2.90
N PRO A 75 -16.58 -3.82 3.00
CA PRO A 75 -16.91 -4.55 4.23
C PRO A 75 -15.84 -5.55 4.70
N HIS A 76 -14.96 -5.98 3.80
CA HIS A 76 -13.88 -6.93 4.09
C HIS A 76 -12.49 -6.28 4.10
N LEU A 77 -12.36 -5.00 3.74
CA LEU A 77 -11.09 -4.31 3.82
C LEU A 77 -10.92 -3.74 5.23
N THR A 78 -9.85 -4.14 5.91
CA THR A 78 -9.52 -3.62 7.24
C THR A 78 -8.25 -2.78 7.20
N VAL A 79 -8.01 -2.03 8.28
CA VAL A 79 -6.78 -1.24 8.44
C VAL A 79 -5.54 -2.14 8.45
N ASP A 80 -5.63 -3.33 9.05
CA ASP A 80 -4.51 -4.27 9.14
C ASP A 80 -4.01 -4.71 7.75
N HIS A 81 -4.93 -4.93 6.81
CA HIS A 81 -4.56 -5.23 5.43
C HIS A 81 -3.76 -4.10 4.76
N LEU A 82 -4.09 -2.84 5.10
CA LEU A 82 -3.38 -1.68 4.58
C LEU A 82 -2.00 -1.52 5.24
N GLN A 83 -1.92 -1.79 6.54
CA GLN A 83 -0.64 -1.80 7.26
C GLN A 83 0.30 -2.86 6.71
N ASP A 84 -0.18 -4.08 6.51
CA ASP A 84 0.63 -5.15 5.93
C ASP A 84 1.10 -4.80 4.51
N ALA A 85 0.25 -4.19 3.68
CA ALA A 85 0.67 -3.72 2.36
C ALA A 85 1.75 -2.62 2.42
N LEU A 86 1.67 -1.71 3.41
CA LEU A 86 2.68 -0.69 3.65
C LEU A 86 4.00 -1.32 4.11
N ASP A 87 3.95 -2.28 5.03
CA ASP A 87 5.12 -2.98 5.54
C ASP A 87 5.81 -3.81 4.45
N GLN A 88 5.04 -4.53 3.63
CA GLN A 88 5.56 -5.25 2.46
C GLN A 88 6.27 -4.29 1.49
N THR A 89 5.66 -3.13 1.23
CA THR A 89 6.26 -2.12 0.35
C THR A 89 7.52 -1.52 0.96
N TRP A 90 7.52 -1.24 2.26
CA TRP A 90 8.69 -0.75 2.99
C TRP A 90 9.83 -1.76 2.97
N ASN A 91 9.54 -3.03 3.23
CA ASN A 91 10.51 -4.12 3.19
C ASN A 91 11.10 -4.34 1.79
N SER A 92 10.31 -4.11 0.73
CA SER A 92 10.80 -4.16 -0.65
C SER A 92 11.66 -2.95 -1.05
N LEU A 93 11.40 -1.78 -0.46
CA LEU A 93 12.14 -0.55 -0.74
C LEU A 93 13.41 -0.41 0.09
N ARG A 94 13.43 -1.03 1.28
CA ARG A 94 14.65 -1.13 2.07
C ARG A 94 15.67 -1.90 1.22
N PRO A 95 16.91 -1.39 1.04
CA PRO A 95 17.96 -2.22 0.49
C PRO A 95 18.01 -3.48 1.35
N LYS A 96 17.92 -4.66 0.72
CA LYS A 96 18.34 -5.89 1.39
C LYS A 96 19.78 -5.62 1.82
N ILE A 97 19.97 -5.32 3.10
CA ILE A 97 21.27 -5.46 3.71
C ILE A 97 21.45 -6.97 3.69
N ASP A 98 21.93 -7.48 2.57
CA ASP A 98 22.46 -8.82 2.49
C ASP A 98 23.51 -8.83 3.59
N VAL A 99 23.17 -9.55 4.63
CA VAL A 99 24.00 -9.81 5.77
C VAL A 99 25.18 -10.62 5.23
N VAL A 100 26.19 -9.93 4.71
CA VAL A 100 27.55 -10.46 4.62
C VAL A 100 28.10 -10.40 6.05
N LEU A 101 27.52 -11.19 6.94
CA LEU A 101 28.23 -11.68 8.11
C LEU A 101 29.10 -12.83 7.59
N ASN A 102 30.13 -12.50 6.83
CA ASN A 102 31.37 -13.25 6.98
C ASN A 102 31.91 -12.78 8.33
N PRO A 103 31.82 -13.56 9.43
CA PRO A 103 32.77 -13.33 10.49
C PRO A 103 34.15 -13.43 9.84
N PRO A 104 35.06 -12.45 10.00
CA PRO A 104 36.46 -12.69 9.64
C PRO A 104 36.85 -13.95 10.41
N ALA A 105 37.18 -15.01 9.68
CA ALA A 105 37.75 -16.21 10.25
C ALA A 105 38.89 -15.73 11.16
N ALA A 106 38.79 -16.07 12.44
CA ALA A 106 39.80 -15.74 13.41
C ALA A 106 41.16 -16.16 12.84
N ILE A 107 42.05 -15.20 12.66
CA ILE A 107 43.46 -15.47 12.44
C ILE A 107 43.92 -16.08 13.76
N VAL A 108 43.96 -17.42 13.81
CA VAL A 108 44.73 -18.15 14.80
C VAL A 108 46.17 -18.01 14.34
N GLU A 109 46.89 -17.05 14.91
CA GLU A 109 48.34 -17.05 14.87
C GLU A 109 48.83 -18.13 15.83
N GLU A 110 49.48 -19.17 15.30
CA GLU A 110 50.44 -20.03 16.00
C GLU A 110 51.81 -19.85 15.33
#